data_AF-A0A7C5ADB0-F1
#
_entry.id   AF-A0A7C5ADB0-F1
#
_cell.length_a   1.000
_cell.length_b   1.000
_cell.length_c   1.000
_cell.angle_alpha   90.00
_cell.angle_beta   90.00
_cell.angle_gamma   90.00
#
_symmetry.space_group_name_H-M   'P 1'
#
loop_
_entity.id
_entity.type
_entity.pdbx_description
1 polymer ?
#
loop_
_entity_poly.entity_id
_entity_poly.type
_entity_poly.pdbx_seq_one_letter_code
_entity_poly.pdbx_strand_id
1 'polypeptide(L)'
;MKKLGDKAPAMLSIAVDVQGPELPGRYVKEFGVTYPVVVDRANIFAGAVLGQRVIPLWSLLDENGVLVASRAAGPGRKTFQTLETLLARPPVPVEKRGSEGGKTRQDFEDAVGARPQDLGAWVGLIHVALQSDGLEAAGAVVKAALKALPEQKILYMIRADLALRRGEKSEALEALKAGLELDPEDWLIHKQIWCVEHPERFYEGGVDYRWQRKTIQNERSRKDKHSVNNSKGNRDF
;
A
#
# COMPACT_ATOMS: atom_id res chain seq x y z
N MET A 1 -7.11 -31.03 7.27
CA MET A 1 -5.76 -30.44 7.18
C MET A 1 -4.89 -31.10 8.24
N LYS A 2 -3.73 -31.68 7.87
CA LYS A 2 -2.77 -32.17 8.87
C LYS A 2 -2.29 -30.98 9.71
N LYS A 3 -2.19 -31.15 11.03
CA LYS A 3 -1.57 -30.14 11.92
C LYS A 3 -0.12 -29.96 11.45
N LEU A 4 0.26 -28.72 11.12
CA LEU A 4 1.56 -28.38 10.53
C LEU A 4 2.75 -28.54 11.50
N GLY A 5 2.51 -28.81 12.78
CA GLY A 5 3.57 -29.06 13.79
C GLY A 5 4.63 -27.97 13.82
N ASP A 6 5.88 -28.32 14.14
CA ASP A 6 7.04 -27.42 14.18
C ASP A 6 7.50 -26.92 12.80
N LYS A 7 6.80 -27.30 11.72
CA LYS A 7 7.06 -26.85 10.33
C LYS A 7 6.07 -25.78 9.86
N ALA A 8 5.34 -25.14 10.78
CA ALA A 8 4.44 -24.05 10.41
C ALA A 8 5.27 -22.86 9.85
N PRO A 9 4.91 -22.32 8.68
CA PRO A 9 5.60 -21.16 8.14
C PRO A 9 5.38 -19.96 9.08
N ALA A 10 6.41 -19.13 9.22
CA ALA A 10 6.23 -17.81 9.81
C ALA A 10 5.25 -17.01 8.95
N MET A 11 4.22 -16.44 9.57
CA MET A 11 3.20 -15.67 8.87
C MET A 11 3.30 -14.21 9.26
N LEU A 12 3.25 -13.33 8.26
CA LEU A 12 3.15 -11.88 8.43
C LEU A 12 1.95 -11.42 7.62
N SER A 13 1.03 -10.68 8.26
CA SER A 13 -0.03 -9.98 7.56
C SER A 13 0.33 -8.51 7.40
N ILE A 14 0.03 -7.95 6.23
CA ILE A 14 0.26 -6.54 5.91
C ILE A 14 -1.09 -5.93 5.58
N ALA A 15 -1.59 -5.07 6.45
CA ALA A 15 -2.80 -4.29 6.18
C ALA A 15 -2.40 -3.00 5.45
N VAL A 16 -3.05 -2.69 4.33
CA VAL A 16 -2.84 -1.43 3.61
C VAL A 16 -3.93 -0.45 4.00
N ASP A 17 -3.60 0.47 4.89
CA ASP A 17 -4.54 1.44 5.46
C ASP A 17 -3.82 2.75 5.79
N VAL A 18 -4.11 3.81 5.05
CA VAL A 18 -3.47 5.13 5.24
C VAL A 18 -3.83 5.78 6.57
N GLN A 19 -4.92 5.37 7.21
CA GLN A 19 -5.41 5.96 8.46
C GLN A 19 -4.67 5.44 9.68
N GLY A 20 -4.08 4.24 9.60
CA GLY A 20 -3.19 3.72 10.64
C GLY A 20 -3.57 2.37 11.23
N PRO A 21 -2.83 1.94 12.28
CA PRO A 21 -2.98 0.62 12.88
C PRO A 21 -4.25 0.43 13.71
N GLU A 22 -4.91 1.50 14.14
CA GLU A 22 -6.06 1.44 15.03
C GLU A 22 -7.22 0.67 14.40
N LEU A 23 -7.43 0.80 13.09
CA LEU A 23 -8.55 0.20 12.37
C LEU A 23 -8.28 -1.29 12.06
N PRO A 24 -7.16 -1.68 11.41
CA PRO A 24 -6.81 -3.10 11.28
C PRO A 24 -6.68 -3.82 12.62
N GLY A 25 -6.19 -3.12 13.65
CA GLY A 25 -6.01 -3.66 15.00
C GLY A 25 -7.31 -4.13 15.67
N ARG A 26 -8.48 -3.63 15.24
CA ARG A 26 -9.79 -4.13 15.72
C ARG A 26 -10.01 -5.58 15.32
N TYR A 27 -9.76 -5.89 14.03
CA TYR A 27 -9.92 -7.24 13.50
C TYR A 27 -8.90 -8.23 14.06
N VAL A 28 -7.68 -7.76 14.33
CA VAL A 28 -6.65 -8.57 15.02
C VAL A 28 -7.17 -9.05 16.37
N LYS A 29 -7.79 -8.17 17.15
CA LYS A 29 -8.36 -8.48 18.46
C LYS A 29 -9.63 -9.34 18.34
N GLU A 30 -10.56 -8.95 17.48
CA GLU A 30 -11.84 -9.63 17.28
C GLU A 30 -11.68 -11.10 16.88
N PHE A 31 -10.75 -11.39 15.95
CA PHE A 31 -10.53 -12.73 15.44
C PHE A 31 -9.41 -13.50 16.15
N GLY A 32 -8.81 -12.93 17.22
CA GLY A 32 -7.74 -13.59 17.97
C GLY A 32 -6.52 -13.94 17.11
N VAL A 33 -6.11 -13.03 16.22
CA VAL A 33 -4.98 -13.24 15.31
C VAL A 33 -3.68 -13.39 16.11
N THR A 34 -2.96 -14.48 15.90
CA THR A 34 -1.76 -14.87 16.68
C THR A 34 -0.43 -14.59 15.99
N TYR A 35 -0.46 -14.19 14.72
CA TYR A 35 0.71 -13.89 13.91
C TYR A 35 0.89 -12.37 13.78
N PRO A 36 2.13 -11.89 13.56
CA PRO A 36 2.40 -10.47 13.36
C PRO A 36 1.55 -9.84 12.25
N VAL A 37 1.02 -8.65 12.54
CA VAL A 37 0.31 -7.80 11.59
C VAL A 37 0.98 -6.44 11.57
N VAL A 38 1.44 -6.01 10.40
CA VAL A 38 2.01 -4.67 10.18
C VAL A 38 1.08 -3.86 9.28
N VAL A 39 1.17 -2.53 9.37
CA VAL A 39 0.33 -1.63 8.56
C VAL A 39 1.19 -0.83 7.59
N ASP A 40 0.96 -1.04 6.30
CA ASP A 40 1.55 -0.29 5.21
C ASP A 40 0.66 0.92 4.89
N ARG A 41 0.93 2.04 5.57
CA ARG A 41 0.11 3.26 5.47
C ARG A 41 0.24 3.97 4.12
N ALA A 42 1.37 3.81 3.45
CA ALA A 42 1.65 4.50 2.19
C ALA A 42 1.69 3.57 0.97
N ASN A 43 1.25 2.32 1.13
CA ASN A 43 1.28 1.30 0.07
C ASN A 43 2.68 1.10 -0.55
N ILE A 44 3.72 1.18 0.27
CA ILE A 44 5.11 1.06 -0.15
C ILE A 44 5.39 -0.40 -0.53
N PHE A 45 4.96 -1.35 0.30
CA PHE A 45 5.28 -2.76 0.12
C PHE A 45 4.37 -3.41 -0.93
N ALA A 46 3.05 -3.31 -0.77
CA ALA A 46 2.13 -3.94 -1.70
C ALA A 46 2.17 -3.28 -3.10
N GLY A 47 2.23 -1.95 -3.14
CA GLY A 47 2.23 -1.17 -4.37
C GLY A 47 3.59 -1.09 -5.06
N ALA A 48 4.61 -0.57 -4.37
CA ALA A 48 5.90 -0.28 -5.02
C ALA A 48 6.86 -1.48 -5.04
N VAL A 49 6.87 -2.31 -3.99
CA VAL A 49 7.77 -3.48 -3.95
C VAL A 49 7.18 -4.67 -4.72
N LEU A 50 5.89 -4.96 -4.56
CA LEU A 50 5.24 -6.10 -5.22
C LEU A 50 4.49 -5.75 -6.51
N GLY A 51 4.40 -4.47 -6.87
CA GLY A 51 3.74 -4.01 -8.10
C GLY A 51 2.22 -4.24 -8.12
N GLN A 52 1.59 -4.50 -6.97
CA GLN A 52 0.18 -4.91 -6.92
C GLN A 52 -0.74 -3.69 -6.84
N ARG A 53 -1.84 -3.75 -7.60
CA ARG A 53 -2.89 -2.72 -7.64
C ARG A 53 -4.20 -3.17 -6.97
N VAL A 54 -4.23 -4.41 -6.45
CA VAL A 54 -5.45 -5.04 -5.92
C VAL A 54 -5.14 -5.83 -4.64
N ILE A 55 -5.99 -5.66 -3.64
CA ILE A 55 -6.04 -6.47 -2.40
C ILE A 55 -7.39 -7.22 -2.33
N PRO A 56 -7.45 -8.44 -1.75
CA PRO A 56 -6.39 -9.15 -1.01
C PRO A 56 -5.34 -9.85 -1.89
N LEU A 57 -4.14 -10.02 -1.33
CA LEU A 57 -2.97 -10.66 -1.93
C LEU A 57 -2.35 -11.63 -0.92
N TRP A 58 -1.77 -12.72 -1.42
CA TRP A 58 -0.80 -13.51 -0.66
C TRP A 58 0.49 -13.69 -1.45
N SER A 59 1.59 -13.78 -0.72
CA SER A 59 2.92 -14.06 -1.25
C SER A 59 3.60 -15.11 -0.37
N LEU A 60 4.39 -15.99 -0.98
CA LEU A 60 5.20 -16.98 -0.29
C LEU A 60 6.66 -16.68 -0.58
N LEU A 61 7.46 -16.65 0.48
CA LEU A 61 8.90 -16.53 0.44
C LEU A 61 9.51 -17.84 0.92
N ASP A 62 10.65 -18.22 0.35
CA ASP A 62 11.48 -19.27 0.92
C ASP A 62 12.37 -18.75 2.06
N GLU A 63 13.12 -19.65 2.69
CA GLU A 63 14.04 -19.38 3.79
C GLU A 63 15.20 -18.44 3.43
N ASN A 64 15.46 -18.19 2.14
CA ASN A 64 16.44 -17.22 1.65
C ASN A 64 15.82 -15.85 1.30
N GLY A 65 14.52 -15.69 1.55
CA GLY A 65 13.78 -14.47 1.24
C GLY A 65 13.45 -14.31 -0.24
N VAL A 66 13.49 -15.39 -1.04
CA VAL A 66 13.11 -15.36 -2.46
C VAL A 66 11.61 -15.54 -2.60
N LEU A 67 10.96 -14.68 -3.38
CA LEU A 67 9.53 -14.78 -3.71
C LEU A 67 9.28 -16.01 -4.60
N VAL A 68 8.66 -17.05 -4.04
CA VAL A 68 8.38 -18.31 -4.75
C VAL A 68 6.98 -18.36 -5.36
N ALA A 69 6.03 -17.59 -4.80
CA ALA A 69 4.69 -17.46 -5.36
C ALA A 69 4.01 -16.16 -4.89
N SER A 70 3.16 -15.57 -5.74
CA SER A 70 2.34 -14.41 -5.39
C SER A 70 1.06 -14.37 -6.23
N ARG A 71 -0.09 -14.05 -5.60
CA ARG A 71 -1.38 -13.87 -6.31
C ARG A 71 -2.30 -12.86 -5.64
N ALA A 72 -2.89 -11.97 -6.45
CA ALA A 72 -3.96 -11.05 -6.07
C ALA A 72 -5.34 -11.74 -5.94
N ALA A 73 -5.43 -12.69 -5.01
CA ALA A 73 -6.67 -13.34 -4.60
C ALA A 73 -6.53 -13.84 -3.16
N GLY A 74 -7.63 -14.17 -2.49
CA GLY A 74 -7.56 -14.88 -1.20
C GLY A 74 -6.88 -16.25 -1.35
N PRO A 75 -6.22 -16.76 -0.29
CA PRO A 75 -5.63 -18.09 -0.31
C PRO A 75 -6.74 -19.14 -0.52
N GLY A 76 -6.61 -19.92 -1.59
CA GLY A 76 -7.55 -20.99 -1.93
C GLY A 76 -6.92 -22.38 -1.83
N ARG A 77 -7.66 -23.43 -2.21
CA ARG A 77 -7.15 -24.81 -2.20
C ARG A 77 -5.80 -24.98 -2.91
N LYS A 78 -5.62 -24.31 -4.06
CA LYS A 78 -4.36 -24.33 -4.82
C LYS A 78 -3.20 -23.69 -4.06
N THR A 79 -3.46 -22.60 -3.32
CA THR A 79 -2.44 -21.94 -2.47
C THR A 79 -1.91 -22.91 -1.43
N PHE A 80 -2.79 -23.64 -0.75
CA PHE A 80 -2.38 -24.62 0.25
C PHE A 80 -1.60 -25.79 -0.35
N GLN A 81 -1.94 -26.24 -1.56
CA GLN A 81 -1.17 -27.27 -2.27
C GLN A 81 0.25 -26.79 -2.62
N THR A 82 0.40 -25.54 -3.08
CA THR A 82 1.72 -24.93 -3.30
C THR A 82 2.52 -24.84 -2.00
N LEU A 83 1.87 -24.42 -0.90
CA LEU A 83 2.51 -24.34 0.41
C LEU A 83 2.98 -25.72 0.90
N GLU A 84 2.14 -26.75 0.81
CA GLU A 84 2.51 -28.12 1.18
C GLU A 84 3.71 -28.62 0.36
N THR A 85 3.76 -28.26 -0.93
CA THR A 85 4.88 -28.63 -1.82
C THR A 85 6.18 -27.95 -1.38
N LEU A 86 6.12 -26.67 -1.00
CA LEU A 86 7.28 -25.92 -0.51
C LEU A 86 7.80 -26.49 0.83
N LEU A 87 6.90 -26.76 1.78
CA LEU A 87 7.25 -27.31 3.10
C LEU A 87 7.79 -28.76 3.04
N ALA A 88 7.54 -29.47 1.94
CA ALA A 88 8.09 -30.80 1.71
C ALA A 88 9.52 -30.80 1.17
N ARG A 89 10.03 -29.64 0.70
CA ARG A 89 11.39 -29.52 0.19
C ARG A 89 12.40 -29.59 1.35
N PRO A 90 13.60 -30.15 1.13
CA PRO A 90 14.67 -30.03 2.12
C PRO A 90 15.03 -28.55 2.29
N PRO A 91 15.29 -28.08 3.53
CA PRO A 91 15.69 -26.70 3.78
C PRO A 91 17.01 -26.41 3.05
N VAL A 92 17.04 -25.32 2.30
CA VAL A 92 18.22 -24.74 1.71
C VAL A 92 19.00 -24.04 2.82
N PRO A 93 20.33 -24.20 2.90
CA PRO A 93 21.15 -23.45 3.84
C PRO A 93 20.88 -21.95 3.69
N VAL A 94 20.51 -21.30 4.79
CA VAL A 94 20.28 -19.85 4.81
C VAL A 94 21.62 -19.16 4.66
N GLU A 95 21.85 -18.53 3.51
CA GLU A 95 22.91 -17.53 3.43
C GLU A 95 22.50 -16.36 4.32
N LYS A 96 23.16 -16.20 5.47
CA LYS A 96 23.04 -14.99 6.29
C LYS A 96 23.52 -13.81 5.46
N ARG A 97 22.60 -13.14 4.77
CA ARG A 97 22.87 -11.83 4.20
C ARG A 97 23.15 -10.91 5.39
N GLY A 98 24.39 -10.47 5.53
CA GLY A 98 24.81 -9.63 6.65
C GLY A 98 23.87 -8.44 6.78
N SER A 99 23.34 -8.20 7.98
CA SER A 99 22.54 -7.03 8.31
C SER A 99 23.41 -5.80 8.53
N GLU A 100 24.55 -5.71 7.85
CA GLU A 100 25.61 -4.77 8.18
C GLU A 100 25.35 -3.42 7.48
N GLY A 101 25.03 -2.41 8.30
CA GLY A 101 24.89 -1.01 7.91
C GLY A 101 23.53 -0.66 7.32
N GLY A 102 22.56 -0.34 8.18
CA GLY A 102 21.39 0.41 7.71
C GLY A 102 21.84 1.70 7.05
N LYS A 103 21.33 1.99 5.84
CA LYS A 103 21.63 3.26 5.15
C LYS A 103 21.28 4.43 6.06
N THR A 104 22.22 5.36 6.19
CA THR A 104 22.08 6.59 6.96
C THR A 104 21.32 7.64 6.16
N ARG A 105 20.97 8.75 6.81
CA ARG A 105 20.42 9.94 6.14
C ARG A 105 21.33 10.40 5.01
N GLN A 106 22.64 10.50 5.27
CA GLN A 106 23.63 11.00 4.31
C GLN A 106 23.67 10.11 3.05
N ASP A 107 23.61 8.79 3.23
CA ASP A 107 23.61 7.86 2.10
C ASP A 107 22.42 8.10 1.14
N PHE A 108 21.26 8.46 1.69
CA PHE A 108 20.09 8.80 0.90
C PHE A 108 20.17 10.20 0.30
N GLU A 109 20.70 11.18 1.03
CA GLU A 109 20.94 12.55 0.53
C GLU A 109 21.90 12.55 -0.67
N ASP A 110 23.01 11.82 -0.56
CA ASP A 110 23.97 11.66 -1.65
C ASP A 110 23.33 10.93 -2.84
N ALA A 111 22.52 9.90 -2.57
CA ALA A 111 21.84 9.15 -3.61
C ALA A 111 20.79 9.99 -4.36
N VAL A 112 20.01 10.83 -3.68
CA VAL A 112 19.05 11.72 -4.36
C VAL A 112 19.76 12.85 -5.11
N GLY A 113 20.91 13.32 -4.61
CA GLY A 113 21.73 14.31 -5.31
C GLY A 113 22.34 13.75 -6.60
N ALA A 114 22.89 12.54 -6.55
CA ALA A 114 23.50 11.88 -7.71
C ALA A 114 22.47 11.31 -8.69
N ARG A 115 21.33 10.81 -8.18
CA ARG A 115 20.28 10.17 -8.96
C ARG A 115 18.91 10.69 -8.52
N PRO A 116 18.51 11.91 -8.93
CA PRO A 116 17.23 12.50 -8.55
C PRO A 116 16.01 11.70 -9.02
N GLN A 117 16.19 10.81 -10.00
CA GLN A 117 15.14 9.93 -10.52
C GLN A 117 15.04 8.59 -9.74
N ASP A 118 15.91 8.34 -8.77
CA ASP A 118 15.86 7.15 -7.91
C ASP A 118 14.78 7.32 -6.84
N LEU A 119 13.58 6.80 -7.15
CA LEU A 119 12.46 6.78 -6.22
C LEU A 119 12.81 6.10 -4.88
N GLY A 120 13.61 5.02 -4.92
CA GLY A 120 14.00 4.30 -3.71
C GLY A 120 14.84 5.16 -2.77
N ALA A 121 15.72 6.00 -3.33
CA ALA A 121 16.50 6.96 -2.56
C ALA A 121 15.61 8.01 -1.87
N TRP A 122 14.63 8.57 -2.60
CA TRP A 122 13.67 9.52 -2.02
C TRP A 122 12.82 8.90 -0.92
N VAL A 123 12.26 7.71 -1.14
CA VAL A 123 11.45 7.00 -0.14
C VAL A 123 12.28 6.68 1.11
N GLY A 124 13.54 6.26 0.93
CA GLY A 124 14.47 6.05 2.03
C GLY A 124 14.74 7.33 2.83
N LEU A 125 15.00 8.45 2.15
CA LEU A 125 15.21 9.74 2.80
C LEU A 125 13.98 10.20 3.58
N ILE A 126 12.79 10.06 3.01
CA ILE A 126 11.52 10.39 3.69
C ILE A 126 11.36 9.54 4.96
N HIS A 127 11.67 8.24 4.88
CA HIS A 127 11.58 7.33 6.01
C HIS A 127 12.53 7.73 7.15
N VAL A 128 13.79 8.03 6.81
CA VAL A 128 14.80 8.46 7.79
C VAL A 128 14.41 9.80 8.42
N ALA A 129 13.93 10.76 7.63
CA ALA A 129 13.43 12.05 8.13
C ALA A 129 12.24 11.87 9.06
N LEU A 130 11.28 11.00 8.70
CA LEU A 130 10.12 10.72 9.55
C LEU A 130 10.52 10.10 10.89
N GLN A 131 11.51 9.20 10.91
CA GLN A 131 11.99 8.55 12.13
C GLN A 131 12.83 9.47 13.02
N SER A 132 13.65 10.32 12.41
CA SER A 132 14.67 11.10 13.14
C SER A 132 14.20 12.50 13.51
N ASP A 133 13.39 13.12 12.64
CA ASP A 133 13.07 14.56 12.72
C ASP A 133 11.56 14.84 12.81
N GLY A 134 10.72 13.85 12.49
CA GLY A 134 9.26 13.94 12.61
C GLY A 134 8.52 14.36 11.31
N LEU A 135 7.23 14.65 11.47
CA LEU A 135 6.28 14.81 10.36
C LEU A 135 6.59 15.98 9.42
N GLU A 136 7.02 17.11 9.97
CA GLU A 136 7.30 18.32 9.17
C GLU A 136 8.53 18.15 8.28
N ALA A 137 9.60 17.58 8.82
CA ALA A 137 10.81 17.26 8.06
C ALA A 137 10.51 16.26 6.93
N ALA A 138 9.77 15.19 7.24
CA ALA A 138 9.32 14.23 6.22
C ALA A 138 8.48 14.91 5.14
N GLY A 139 7.59 15.84 5.52
CA GLY A 139 6.78 16.63 4.60
C GLY A 139 7.62 17.50 3.64
N ALA A 140 8.69 18.11 4.15
CA ALA A 140 9.63 18.88 3.34
C ALA A 140 10.35 17.99 2.31
N VAL A 141 10.79 16.79 2.71
CA VAL A 141 11.41 15.82 1.79
C VAL A 141 10.40 15.34 0.74
N VAL A 142 9.15 15.04 1.12
CA VAL A 142 8.10 14.65 0.18
C VAL A 142 7.84 15.75 -0.85
N LYS A 143 7.80 17.02 -0.43
CA LYS A 143 7.63 18.16 -1.33
C LYS A 143 8.78 18.26 -2.34
N ALA A 144 10.03 18.03 -1.90
CA ALA A 144 11.19 17.99 -2.78
C ALA A 144 11.12 16.80 -3.76
N ALA A 145 10.77 15.62 -3.26
CA ALA A 145 10.60 14.41 -4.06
C ALA A 145 9.53 14.59 -5.14
N LEU A 146 8.37 15.16 -4.81
CA LEU A 146 7.30 15.44 -5.78
C LEU A 146 7.71 16.44 -6.87
N LYS A 147 8.67 17.33 -6.58
CA LYS A 147 9.22 18.24 -7.58
C LYS A 147 10.15 17.51 -8.56
N ALA A 148 10.89 16.51 -8.09
CA ALA A 148 11.79 15.69 -8.90
C ALA A 148 11.05 14.58 -9.67
N LEU A 149 9.98 14.05 -9.06
CA LEU A 149 9.26 12.85 -9.47
C LEU A 149 7.72 13.07 -9.42
N PRO A 150 7.18 14.04 -10.17
CA PRO A 150 5.76 14.43 -10.04
C PRO A 150 4.77 13.35 -10.46
N GLU A 151 5.20 12.35 -11.24
CA GLU A 151 4.34 11.26 -11.74
C GLU A 151 4.44 9.99 -10.88
N GLN A 152 5.16 10.04 -9.75
CA GLN A 152 5.26 8.89 -8.86
C GLN A 152 4.12 8.88 -7.83
N LYS A 153 3.07 8.10 -8.09
CA LYS A 153 1.87 8.00 -7.23
C LYS A 153 2.18 7.75 -5.75
N ILE A 154 3.24 6.98 -5.46
CA ILE A 154 3.63 6.64 -4.09
C ILE A 154 3.96 7.89 -3.27
N LEU A 155 4.48 8.95 -3.89
CA LEU A 155 4.80 10.19 -3.18
C LEU A 155 3.52 10.93 -2.74
N TYR A 156 2.43 10.79 -3.50
CA TYR A 156 1.11 11.31 -3.10
C TYR A 156 0.48 10.48 -1.99
N MET A 157 0.65 9.15 -2.03
CA MET A 157 0.24 8.26 -0.94
C MET A 157 0.98 8.58 0.37
N ILE A 158 2.30 8.79 0.30
CA ILE A 158 3.10 9.21 1.46
C ILE A 158 2.65 10.58 1.96
N ARG A 159 2.40 11.54 1.06
CA ARG A 159 1.87 12.86 1.44
C ARG A 159 0.53 12.73 2.18
N ALA A 160 -0.36 11.87 1.72
CA ALA A 160 -1.64 11.62 2.36
C ALA A 160 -1.48 10.99 3.75
N ASP A 161 -0.57 10.03 3.92
CA ASP A 161 -0.23 9.46 5.24
C ASP A 161 0.25 10.54 6.21
N LEU A 162 1.20 11.36 5.79
CA LEU A 162 1.73 12.44 6.63
C LEU A 162 0.64 13.45 7.03
N ALA A 163 -0.23 13.82 6.09
CA ALA A 163 -1.36 14.71 6.37
C ALA A 163 -2.35 14.09 7.37
N LEU A 164 -2.71 12.81 7.23
CA LEU A 164 -3.58 12.14 8.20
C LEU A 164 -2.95 12.04 9.60
N ARG A 165 -1.64 11.82 9.68
CA ARG A 165 -0.91 11.84 10.97
C ARG A 165 -0.90 13.22 11.62
N ARG A 166 -1.00 14.30 10.84
CA ARG A 166 -1.21 15.67 11.35
C ARG A 166 -2.67 15.98 11.67
N GLY A 167 -3.61 15.09 11.35
CA GLY A 167 -5.05 15.33 11.49
C GLY A 167 -5.66 16.14 10.33
N GLU A 168 -4.90 16.37 9.26
CA GLU A 168 -5.28 17.22 8.13
C GLU A 168 -5.99 16.40 7.04
N LYS A 169 -7.21 15.95 7.35
CA LYS A 169 -8.01 15.11 6.45
C LYS A 169 -8.21 15.71 5.05
N SER A 170 -8.39 17.03 4.96
CA SER A 170 -8.57 17.73 3.69
C SER A 170 -7.33 17.60 2.80
N GLU A 171 -6.13 17.85 3.34
CA GLU A 171 -4.89 17.72 2.58
C GLU A 171 -4.66 16.26 2.15
N ALA A 172 -4.97 15.30 3.02
CA ALA A 172 -4.84 13.90 2.68
C ALA A 172 -5.69 13.49 1.48
N LEU A 173 -6.96 13.95 1.44
CA LEU A 173 -7.86 13.67 0.32
C LEU A 173 -7.37 14.34 -0.98
N GLU A 174 -6.88 15.57 -0.92
CA GLU A 174 -6.30 16.23 -2.09
C GLU A 174 -5.07 15.49 -2.62
N ALA A 175 -4.19 15.02 -1.73
CA ALA A 175 -3.04 14.20 -2.12
C ALA A 175 -3.48 12.87 -2.75
N LEU A 176 -4.44 12.14 -2.15
CA LEU A 176 -4.95 10.88 -2.71
C LEU A 176 -5.61 11.09 -4.08
N LYS A 177 -6.39 12.15 -4.27
CA LYS A 177 -7.01 12.48 -5.56
C LYS A 177 -5.96 12.78 -6.63
N ALA A 178 -4.93 13.57 -6.31
CA ALA A 178 -3.82 13.81 -7.22
C ALA A 178 -3.07 12.51 -7.59
N GLY A 179 -2.88 11.60 -6.62
CA GLY A 179 -2.34 10.27 -6.90
C GLY A 179 -3.23 9.41 -7.82
N LEU A 180 -4.55 9.51 -7.65
CA LEU A 180 -5.54 8.81 -8.48
C LEU A 180 -5.62 9.38 -9.91
N GLU A 181 -5.35 10.67 -10.10
CA GLU A 181 -5.30 11.27 -11.45
C GLU A 181 -4.20 10.65 -12.32
N LEU A 182 -3.10 10.20 -11.71
CA LEU A 182 -2.00 9.52 -12.41
C LEU A 182 -2.38 8.09 -12.87
N ASP A 183 -3.22 7.39 -12.11
CA ASP A 183 -3.75 6.07 -12.46
C ASP A 183 -5.22 5.95 -12.01
N PRO A 184 -6.18 6.38 -12.85
CA PRO A 184 -7.60 6.37 -12.49
C PRO A 184 -8.20 4.98 -12.26
N GLU A 185 -7.48 3.91 -12.64
CA GLU A 185 -7.89 2.52 -12.42
C GLU A 185 -7.24 1.90 -11.17
N ASP A 186 -6.48 2.69 -10.40
CA ASP A 186 -5.93 2.26 -9.12
C ASP A 186 -7.02 2.18 -8.05
N TRP A 187 -7.68 1.02 -8.01
CA TRP A 187 -8.70 0.68 -7.04
C TRP A 187 -8.20 0.72 -5.60
N LEU A 188 -6.90 0.64 -5.36
CA LEU A 188 -6.38 0.79 -4.01
C LEU A 188 -6.50 2.25 -3.56
N ILE A 189 -5.99 3.21 -4.34
CA ILE A 189 -6.09 4.64 -3.99
C ILE A 189 -7.57 5.05 -3.90
N HIS A 190 -8.38 4.59 -4.84
CA HIS A 190 -9.83 4.83 -4.83
C HIS A 190 -10.48 4.35 -3.52
N LYS A 191 -10.12 3.15 -3.06
CA LYS A 191 -10.59 2.63 -1.76
C LYS A 191 -10.05 3.41 -0.58
N GLN A 192 -8.80 3.88 -0.60
CA GLN A 192 -8.26 4.70 0.49
C GLN A 192 -9.02 6.03 0.62
N ILE A 193 -9.39 6.66 -0.51
CA ILE A 193 -10.27 7.85 -0.51
C ILE A 193 -11.59 7.52 0.18
N TRP A 194 -12.25 6.43 -0.21
CA TRP A 194 -13.49 6.00 0.43
C TRP A 194 -13.34 5.67 1.92
N CYS A 195 -12.24 5.01 2.33
CA CYS A 195 -11.97 4.71 3.73
C CYS A 195 -11.83 5.99 4.56
N VAL A 196 -11.23 7.04 3.99
CA VAL A 196 -11.08 8.35 4.62
C VAL A 196 -12.41 9.11 4.64
N GLU A 197 -13.15 9.16 3.53
CA GLU A 197 -14.42 9.90 3.43
C GLU A 197 -15.56 9.25 4.22
N HIS A 198 -15.64 7.93 4.18
CA HIS A 198 -16.75 7.11 4.68
C HIS A 198 -16.27 5.96 5.57
N PRO A 199 -15.55 6.23 6.67
CA PRO A 199 -14.97 5.18 7.52
C PRO A 199 -16.04 4.21 8.08
N GLU A 200 -17.27 4.66 8.28
CA GLU A 200 -18.39 3.83 8.74
C GLU A 200 -18.70 2.68 7.77
N ARG A 201 -18.42 2.85 6.46
CA ARG A 201 -18.66 1.82 5.44
C ARG A 201 -17.62 0.71 5.43
N PHE A 202 -16.51 0.89 6.15
CA PHE A 202 -15.39 -0.04 6.16
C PHE A 202 -15.12 -0.62 7.54
N TYR A 203 -15.36 0.16 8.61
CA TYR A 203 -14.88 -0.18 9.95
C TYR A 203 -15.98 -0.31 11.02
N GLU A 204 -17.23 0.05 10.71
CA GLU A 204 -18.38 -0.20 11.58
C GLU A 204 -19.06 -1.51 11.18
N GLY A 205 -18.49 -2.62 11.66
CA GLY A 205 -18.89 -3.98 11.31
C GLY A 205 -18.14 -4.53 10.08
N GLY A 206 -18.86 -5.18 9.18
CA GLY A 206 -18.30 -5.69 7.93
C GLY A 206 -18.29 -4.64 6.82
N VAL A 207 -17.33 -4.76 5.90
CA VAL A 207 -17.22 -3.88 4.71
C VAL A 207 -18.53 -3.85 3.92
N ASP A 208 -19.08 -2.66 3.69
CA ASP A 208 -20.34 -2.47 2.97
C ASP A 208 -20.15 -2.58 1.44
N TYR A 209 -20.05 -3.81 0.96
CA TYR A 209 -19.93 -4.12 -0.47
C TYR A 209 -21.16 -3.74 -1.30
N ARG A 210 -22.32 -3.51 -0.67
CA ARG A 210 -23.52 -3.04 -1.39
C ARG A 210 -23.37 -1.55 -1.71
N TRP A 211 -22.92 -0.77 -0.73
CA TRP A 211 -22.58 0.63 -0.91
C TRP A 211 -21.49 0.82 -1.97
N GLN A 212 -20.38 0.07 -1.90
CA GLN A 212 -19.29 0.17 -2.90
C GLN A 212 -19.79 -0.02 -4.33
N ARG A 213 -20.61 -1.06 -4.58
CA ARG A 213 -21.19 -1.32 -5.91
C ARG A 213 -22.08 -0.17 -6.41
N LYS A 214 -22.90 0.39 -5.53
CA LYS A 214 -23.77 1.53 -5.85
C LYS A 214 -22.94 2.78 -6.14
N THR A 215 -21.90 3.06 -5.36
CA THR A 215 -21.00 4.20 -5.54
C THR A 215 -20.29 4.12 -6.90
N ILE A 216 -19.75 2.95 -7.27
CA ILE A 216 -19.12 2.73 -8.59
C ILE A 216 -20.10 2.99 -9.73
N GLN A 217 -21.34 2.49 -9.61
CA GLN A 217 -22.37 2.70 -10.64
C GLN A 217 -22.69 4.19 -10.81
N ASN A 218 -22.82 4.92 -9.70
CA ASN A 218 -23.07 6.36 -9.70
C ASN A 218 -21.92 7.16 -10.31
N GLU A 219 -20.67 6.84 -9.95
CA GLU A 219 -19.48 7.48 -10.49
C GLU A 219 -19.34 7.26 -12.00
N ARG A 220 -19.57 6.03 -12.48
CA ARG A 220 -19.61 5.71 -13.91
C ARG A 220 -20.69 6.52 -14.64
N SER A 221 -21.91 6.51 -14.11
CA SER A 221 -23.03 7.27 -14.67
C SER A 221 -22.77 8.79 -14.71
N ARG A 222 -22.03 9.33 -13.73
CA ARG A 222 -21.62 10.74 -13.74
C ARG A 222 -20.57 11.02 -14.81
N LYS A 223 -19.56 10.15 -14.97
CA LYS A 223 -18.54 10.28 -16.03
C LYS A 223 -19.19 10.22 -17.42
N ASP A 224 -20.14 9.31 -17.64
CA ASP A 224 -20.87 9.18 -18.91
C ASP A 224 -21.72 10.44 -19.23
N LYS A 225 -22.35 11.05 -18.22
CA LYS A 225 -23.09 12.30 -18.41
C LYS A 225 -22.16 13.48 -18.75
N HIS A 226 -20.97 13.53 -18.14
CA HIS A 226 -19.99 14.57 -18.45
C HIS A 226 -19.37 14.41 -19.85
N SER A 227 -19.12 13.18 -20.31
CA SER A 227 -18.61 12.93 -21.67
C SER A 227 -19.65 13.24 -22.76
N VAL A 228 -20.94 12.94 -22.52
CA VAL A 228 -22.03 13.28 -23.43
C VAL A 228 -22.27 14.80 -23.50
N ASN A 229 -22.14 15.52 -22.40
CA ASN A 229 -22.27 16.98 -22.41
C ASN A 229 -21.06 17.66 -23.09
N ASN A 230 -19.84 17.15 -22.89
CA ASN A 230 -18.65 17.71 -23.53
C ASN A 230 -18.60 17.46 -25.06
N SER A 231 -19.17 16.35 -25.54
CA SER A 231 -19.29 16.04 -26.98
C SER A 231 -20.46 16.74 -27.70
N LYS A 232 -21.39 17.35 -26.95
CA LYS A 232 -22.43 18.23 -27.49
C LYS A 232 -21.98 19.69 -27.55
N GLY A 233 -21.05 20.12 -26.70
CA GLY A 233 -20.48 21.48 -26.72
C GLY A 233 -19.40 21.73 -27.77
N ASN A 234 -18.93 20.68 -28.48
CA ASN A 234 -17.85 20.77 -29.47
C ASN A 234 -18.34 20.49 -30.92
N ARG A 235 -19.64 20.68 -31.18
CA ARG A 235 -20.27 20.46 -32.50
C ARG A 235 -20.83 21.74 -33.16
N ASP A 236 -20.45 22.90 -32.64
CA ASP A 236 -20.79 24.19 -33.23
C ASP A 236 -19.49 24.95 -33.58
N PHE A 237 -18.84 24.55 -34.68
CA PHE A 237 -17.98 25.39 -35.54
C PHE A 237 -17.97 24.81 -36.96
#